data_AF-A0A1R0W4Q4-F1
#
_entry.id   AF-A0A1R0W4Q4-F1
#
_cell.length_a   1.000
_cell.length_b   1.000
_cell.length_c   1.000
_cell.angle_alpha   90.00
_cell.angle_beta   90.00
_cell.angle_gamma   90.00
#
_symmetry.space_group_name_H-M   'P 1'
#
loop_
_entity.id
_entity.type
_entity.pdbx_description
1 polymer ?
#
loop_
_entity_poly.entity_id
_entity_poly.type
_entity_poly.pdbx_seq_one_letter_code
_entity_poly.pdbx_strand_id
1 'polypeptide(L)'
;MLLMQEKTEVYGMYFVNDAHQNNYYKLVEFYHSVNDPEYKSLCYILALPEIYNRTNGKFGDEGPMEWMYKFQTREVEEEDYFTKEKRVIIERIYEKDENGNEVETDAYSTLSSGYRKLILLGANLFNSSYDDFNLCSALGTWDNELIKVYQQAVLVRLDREVN
;
A
#
# COMPACT_ATOMS: atom_id res chain seq x y z
N MET A 1 32.87 -0.53 41.98
CA MET A 1 31.91 0.13 41.08
C MET A 1 32.15 -0.45 39.69
N LEU A 2 31.44 -1.51 39.34
CA LEU A 2 31.55 -2.18 38.04
C LEU A 2 30.22 -1.99 37.31
N LEU A 3 30.34 -1.56 36.06
CA LEU A 3 29.29 -1.07 35.18
C LEU A 3 28.13 -2.05 35.02
N MET A 4 26.92 -1.47 34.97
CA MET A 4 25.69 -2.16 34.63
C MET A 4 25.83 -2.85 33.26
N GLN A 5 25.35 -4.08 33.18
CA GLN A 5 25.13 -4.77 31.90
C GLN A 5 24.14 -3.94 31.08
N GLU A 6 24.60 -3.38 29.95
CA GLU A 6 23.71 -2.89 28.91
C GLU A 6 22.88 -4.08 28.41
N LYS A 7 21.58 -4.03 28.67
CA LYS A 7 20.61 -4.95 28.08
C LYS A 7 20.66 -4.76 26.56
N THR A 8 21.05 -5.79 25.84
CA THR A 8 20.95 -5.84 24.39
C THR A 8 19.50 -6.18 24.05
N GLU A 9 18.69 -5.18 23.72
CA GLU A 9 17.33 -5.37 23.21
C GLU A 9 17.38 -5.92 21.79
N VAL A 10 16.47 -6.84 21.47
CA VAL A 10 16.33 -7.44 20.13
C VAL A 10 15.44 -6.50 19.30
N TYR A 11 16.07 -5.68 18.46
CA TYR A 11 15.44 -4.68 17.59
C TYR A 11 14.91 -5.34 16.30
N GLY A 12 13.62 -5.17 16.00
CA GLY A 12 13.01 -5.68 14.78
C GLY A 12 11.67 -5.00 14.47
N MET A 13 11.32 -4.94 13.18
CA MET A 13 9.99 -4.45 12.75
C MET A 13 8.88 -5.26 13.42
N TYR A 14 7.83 -4.58 13.87
CA TYR A 14 6.61 -5.23 14.30
C TYR A 14 5.93 -5.93 13.11
N PHE A 15 5.50 -7.17 13.29
CA PHE A 15 4.60 -7.86 12.39
C PHE A 15 3.50 -8.51 13.25
N VAL A 16 2.26 -8.52 12.75
CA VAL A 16 1.12 -9.12 13.48
C VAL A 16 1.27 -10.65 13.61
N ASN A 17 1.99 -11.28 12.67
CA ASN A 17 2.37 -12.69 12.68
C ASN A 17 3.41 -12.99 11.58
N ASP A 18 3.89 -14.23 11.53
CA ASP A 18 4.86 -14.70 10.54
C ASP A 18 4.36 -14.56 9.09
N ALA A 19 3.05 -14.69 8.85
CA ALA A 19 2.49 -14.52 7.50
C ALA A 19 2.64 -13.06 7.04
N HIS A 20 2.39 -12.10 7.91
CA HIS A 20 2.61 -10.68 7.61
C HIS A 20 4.07 -10.40 7.26
N GLN A 21 5.02 -10.93 8.03
CA GLN A 21 6.45 -10.79 7.74
C GLN A 21 6.85 -11.41 6.40
N ASN A 22 6.40 -12.63 6.13
CA ASN A 22 6.72 -13.33 4.88
C ASN A 22 6.10 -12.63 3.66
N ASN A 23 4.87 -12.13 3.79
CA ASN A 23 4.20 -11.36 2.75
C ASN A 23 4.95 -10.06 2.45
N TYR A 24 5.44 -9.38 3.48
CA TYR A 24 6.18 -8.13 3.35
C TYR A 24 7.42 -8.30 2.49
N TYR A 25 8.26 -9.29 2.81
CA TYR A 25 9.48 -9.52 2.02
C TYR A 25 9.18 -9.92 0.57
N LYS A 26 8.11 -10.71 0.32
CA LYS A 26 7.67 -11.03 -1.04
C LYS A 26 7.25 -9.79 -1.83
N LEU A 27 6.51 -8.87 -1.21
CA LEU A 27 6.06 -7.65 -1.87
C LEU A 27 7.23 -6.70 -2.15
N VAL A 28 8.14 -6.54 -1.18
CA VAL A 28 9.35 -5.72 -1.36
C VAL A 28 10.25 -6.29 -2.46
N GLU A 29 10.39 -7.62 -2.53
CA GLU A 29 11.12 -8.28 -3.62
C GLU A 29 10.41 -8.13 -4.97
N PHE A 30 9.08 -8.19 -5.01
CA PHE A 30 8.32 -8.02 -6.25
C PHE A 30 8.43 -6.59 -6.80
N TYR A 31 8.29 -5.59 -5.94
CA TYR A 31 8.41 -4.18 -6.31
C TYR A 31 9.87 -3.65 -6.25
N HIS A 32 10.87 -4.54 -6.25
CA HIS A 32 12.32 -4.32 -6.01
C HIS A 32 13.00 -3.15 -6.73
N SER A 33 12.40 -2.55 -7.75
CA SER A 33 13.01 -1.52 -8.58
C SER A 33 13.22 -0.17 -7.86
N VAL A 34 12.66 0.00 -6.66
CA VAL A 34 12.75 1.24 -5.90
C VAL A 34 13.10 0.92 -4.44
N ASN A 35 14.35 1.16 -4.04
CA ASN A 35 14.78 1.05 -2.64
C ASN A 35 14.23 2.22 -1.79
N ASP A 36 12.96 2.55 -2.01
CA ASP A 36 12.29 3.73 -1.50
C ASP A 36 11.46 3.38 -0.26
N PRO A 37 11.64 4.11 0.85
CA PRO A 37 10.76 4.04 2.02
C PRO A 37 9.26 4.15 1.69
N GLU A 38 8.89 4.82 0.61
CA GLU A 38 7.51 4.95 0.09
C GLU A 38 6.90 3.59 -0.24
N TYR A 39 7.57 2.86 -1.14
CA TYR A 39 7.17 1.52 -1.54
C TYR A 39 7.20 0.56 -0.37
N LYS A 40 8.23 0.62 0.49
CA LYS A 40 8.34 -0.25 1.66
C LYS A 40 7.18 -0.04 2.63
N SER A 41 6.81 1.21 2.91
CA SER A 41 5.70 1.52 3.81
C SER A 41 4.38 0.97 3.28
N LEU A 42 4.11 1.14 1.98
CA LEU A 42 2.91 0.61 1.36
C LEU A 42 2.92 -0.93 1.32
N CYS A 43 4.03 -1.55 0.94
CA CYS A 43 4.20 -3.00 0.97
C CYS A 43 3.97 -3.57 2.37
N TYR A 44 4.43 -2.89 3.42
CA TYR A 44 4.19 -3.30 4.81
C TYR A 44 2.69 -3.36 5.13
N ILE A 45 1.91 -2.35 4.73
CA ILE A 45 0.45 -2.38 4.94
C ILE A 45 -0.21 -3.49 4.09
N LEU A 46 0.14 -3.59 2.81
CA LEU A 46 -0.42 -4.59 1.91
C LEU A 46 -0.07 -6.04 2.30
N ALA A 47 0.99 -6.22 3.09
CA ALA A 47 1.43 -7.52 3.58
C ALA A 47 0.56 -8.08 4.71
N LEU A 48 -0.34 -7.29 5.32
CA LEU A 48 -1.31 -7.79 6.31
C LEU A 48 -2.07 -8.98 5.71
N PRO A 49 -2.15 -10.14 6.39
CA PRO A 49 -2.78 -11.34 5.83
C PRO A 49 -4.22 -11.10 5.34
N GLU A 50 -4.97 -10.29 6.07
CA GLU A 50 -6.35 -9.92 5.71
C GLU A 50 -6.46 -9.15 4.39
N ILE A 51 -5.43 -8.39 4.01
CA ILE A 51 -5.33 -7.66 2.75
C ILE A 51 -4.69 -8.54 1.68
N TYR A 52 -3.52 -9.11 1.98
CA TYR A 52 -2.73 -9.94 1.06
C TYR A 52 -3.54 -11.08 0.46
N ASN A 53 -4.35 -11.75 1.28
CA ASN A 53 -5.15 -12.88 0.82
C ASN A 53 -6.30 -12.49 -0.13
N ARG A 54 -6.72 -11.22 -0.14
CA ARG A 54 -7.78 -10.73 -1.04
C ARG A 54 -7.37 -10.75 -2.50
N THR A 55 -6.08 -10.57 -2.76
CA THR A 55 -5.50 -10.52 -4.09
C THR A 55 -4.51 -11.66 -4.35
N ASN A 56 -4.35 -12.58 -3.39
CA ASN A 56 -3.32 -13.62 -3.40
C ASN A 56 -1.91 -13.03 -3.67
N GLY A 57 -1.63 -11.86 -3.07
CA GLY A 57 -0.38 -11.13 -3.24
C GLY A 57 -0.19 -10.41 -4.57
N LYS A 58 -1.23 -10.28 -5.40
CA LYS A 58 -1.17 -9.66 -6.73
C LYS A 58 -1.97 -8.35 -6.76
N PHE A 59 -1.33 -7.24 -6.39
CA PHE A 59 -2.00 -5.94 -6.25
C PHE A 59 -2.05 -5.09 -7.52
N GLY A 60 -1.27 -5.45 -8.54
CA GLY A 60 -1.15 -4.72 -9.79
C GLY A 60 0.24 -4.90 -10.39
N ASP A 61 0.31 -4.86 -11.72
CA ASP A 61 1.55 -5.09 -12.45
C ASP A 61 2.41 -3.82 -12.55
N GLU A 62 1.79 -2.63 -12.62
CA GLU A 62 2.53 -1.35 -12.68
C GLU A 62 2.50 -0.61 -11.33
N GLY A 63 1.48 -0.85 -10.50
CA GLY A 63 1.31 -0.14 -9.23
C GLY A 63 0.64 -0.95 -8.12
N PRO A 64 1.06 -0.77 -6.86
CA PRO A 64 0.52 -1.48 -5.69
C PRO A 64 -0.94 -1.11 -5.31
N MET A 65 -1.54 -0.13 -5.98
CA MET A 65 -2.91 0.34 -5.70
C MET A 65 -3.93 -0.04 -6.79
N GLU A 66 -3.51 -0.65 -7.90
CA GLU A 66 -4.39 -0.91 -9.05
C GLU A 66 -5.57 -1.83 -8.71
N TRP A 67 -5.39 -2.76 -7.78
CA TRP A 67 -6.42 -3.68 -7.33
C TRP A 67 -7.63 -3.02 -6.66
N MET A 68 -7.59 -1.74 -6.30
CA MET A 68 -8.67 -1.07 -5.58
C MET A 68 -9.89 -0.81 -6.46
N TYR A 69 -9.69 -0.48 -7.73
CA TYR A 69 -10.73 0.00 -8.63
C TYR A 69 -10.78 -0.81 -9.93
N LYS A 70 -11.99 -0.99 -10.46
CA LYS A 70 -12.21 -1.67 -11.73
C LYS A 70 -11.79 -0.76 -12.87
N PHE A 71 -11.03 -1.29 -13.82
CA PHE A 71 -10.66 -0.58 -15.04
C PHE A 71 -10.64 -1.53 -16.23
N GLN A 72 -10.74 -0.95 -17.42
CA GLN A 72 -10.57 -1.64 -18.69
C GLN A 72 -9.39 -1.02 -19.44
N THR A 73 -8.65 -1.85 -20.16
CA THR A 73 -7.56 -1.39 -21.02
C THR A 73 -8.07 -1.14 -22.43
N ARG A 74 -7.70 -0.01 -23.02
CA ARG A 74 -8.05 0.34 -24.39
C ARG A 74 -6.80 0.71 -25.18
N GLU A 75 -6.67 0.17 -26.38
CA GLU A 75 -5.65 0.62 -27.33
C GLU A 75 -6.09 1.96 -27.94
N VAL A 76 -5.21 2.96 -27.80
CA VAL A 76 -5.41 4.30 -28.33
C VAL A 76 -4.24 4.64 -29.24
N GLU A 77 -4.53 5.06 -30.47
CA GLU A 77 -3.52 5.65 -31.34
C GLU A 77 -3.24 7.08 -30.88
N GLU A 78 -2.02 7.32 -30.43
CA GLU A 78 -1.51 8.65 -30.12
C GLU A 78 -0.55 9.08 -31.23
N GLU A 79 -0.76 10.27 -31.79
CA GLU A 79 0.15 10.89 -32.75
C GLU A 79 1.06 11.88 -32.00
N ASP A 80 2.37 11.69 -32.09
CA ASP A 80 3.32 12.68 -31.58
C ASP A 80 3.15 14.00 -32.35
N TYR A 81 2.88 15.08 -31.62
CA TYR A 81 2.58 16.37 -32.22
C TYR A 81 3.73 16.90 -33.10
N PHE A 82 4.98 16.64 -32.72
CA PHE A 82 6.18 17.13 -33.37
C PHE A 82 6.67 16.20 -34.48
N THR A 83 6.71 14.89 -34.26
CA THR A 83 7.26 13.92 -35.22
C THR A 83 6.21 13.37 -36.19
N LYS A 84 4.91 13.53 -35.87
CA LYS A 84 3.78 12.93 -36.62
C LYS A 84 3.80 11.40 -36.65
N GLU A 85 4.63 10.79 -35.82
CA GLU A 85 4.65 9.33 -35.67
C GLU A 85 3.45 8.88 -34.85
N LYS A 86 2.80 7.81 -35.30
CA LYS A 86 1.71 7.17 -34.57
C LYS A 86 2.25 6.05 -33.71
N ARG A 87 1.84 6.04 -32.45
CA ARG A 87 2.09 4.93 -31.52
C ARG A 87 0.76 4.42 -30.96
N VAL A 88 0.68 3.12 -30.73
CA VAL A 88 -0.43 2.53 -29.98
C VAL A 88 -0.03 2.52 -28.52
N ILE A 89 -0.78 3.25 -27.69
CA ILE A 89 -0.66 3.21 -26.23
C ILE A 89 -1.81 2.41 -25.65
N ILE A 90 -1.56 1.73 -24.54
CA ILE A 90 -2.61 1.07 -23.76
C ILE A 90 -3.02 2.03 -22.65
N GLU A 91 -4.23 2.59 -22.76
CA GLU A 91 -4.81 3.47 -21.75
C GLU A 91 -5.68 2.66 -20.78
N ARG A 92 -5.63 3.00 -19.49
CA ARG A 92 -6.51 2.43 -18.46
C ARG A 92 -7.69 3.38 -18.22
N ILE A 93 -8.89 2.86 -18.41
CA ILE A 93 -10.14 3.60 -18.20
C ILE A 93 -10.84 2.99 -17.00
N TYR A 94 -10.85 3.72 -15.89
CA TYR A 94 -11.55 3.31 -14.67
C TYR A 94 -13.07 3.33 -14.88
N GLU A 95 -13.73 2.26 -14.43
CA GLU A 95 -15.18 2.17 -14.44
C GLU A 95 -15.76 3.17 -13.44
N LYS A 96 -16.84 3.84 -13.83
CA LYS A 96 -17.52 4.84 -12.99
C LYS A 96 -18.97 4.45 -12.71
N ASP A 97 -19.43 4.73 -11.49
CA ASP A 97 -20.82 4.58 -11.10
C ASP A 97 -21.71 5.70 -11.68
N GLU A 98 -23.01 5.65 -11.38
CA GLU A 98 -24.00 6.65 -11.81
C GLU A 98 -23.72 8.08 -11.30
N ASN A 99 -22.90 8.21 -10.26
CA ASN A 99 -22.49 9.48 -9.65
C ASN A 99 -21.11 9.95 -10.15
N GLY A 100 -20.45 9.16 -11.00
CA GLY A 100 -19.13 9.46 -11.53
C GLY A 100 -17.96 9.04 -10.64
N ASN A 101 -18.21 8.28 -9.56
CA ASN A 101 -17.16 7.73 -8.69
C ASN A 101 -16.57 6.47 -9.29
N GLU A 102 -15.28 6.21 -9.04
CA GLU A 102 -14.63 4.97 -9.46
C GLU A 102 -15.24 3.76 -8.77
N VAL A 103 -15.49 2.70 -9.55
CA VAL A 103 -16.10 1.47 -9.03
C VAL A 103 -15.04 0.62 -8.34
N GLU A 104 -15.21 0.40 -7.04
CA GLU A 104 -14.33 -0.45 -6.24
C GLU A 104 -14.39 -1.92 -6.68
N THR A 105 -13.28 -2.64 -6.53
CA THR A 105 -13.28 -4.10 -6.68
C THR A 105 -13.93 -4.78 -5.48
N ASP A 106 -14.38 -6.03 -5.66
CA ASP A 106 -14.94 -6.83 -4.55
C ASP A 106 -13.87 -7.13 -3.48
N ALA A 107 -12.60 -7.27 -3.91
CA ALA A 107 -11.45 -7.48 -3.04
C ALA A 107 -11.24 -6.32 -2.07
N TYR A 108 -11.41 -5.09 -2.54
CA TYR A 108 -11.24 -3.88 -1.73
C TYR A 108 -12.52 -3.52 -0.96
N SER A 109 -13.67 -3.52 -1.64
CA SER A 109 -14.93 -3.02 -1.08
C SER A 109 -15.42 -3.78 0.14
N THR A 110 -15.11 -5.09 0.22
CA THR A 110 -15.54 -5.99 1.30
C THR A 110 -14.63 -5.98 2.54
N LEU A 111 -13.53 -5.23 2.52
CA LEU A 111 -12.67 -5.07 3.69
C LEU A 111 -13.37 -4.25 4.78
N SER A 112 -13.04 -4.52 6.04
CA SER A 112 -13.55 -3.70 7.14
C SER A 112 -13.05 -2.25 7.03
N SER A 113 -13.81 -1.33 7.62
CA SER A 113 -13.45 0.10 7.62
C SER A 113 -12.05 0.37 8.17
N GLY A 114 -11.59 -0.40 9.16
CA GLY A 114 -10.25 -0.29 9.72
C GLY A 114 -9.15 -0.62 8.70
N TYR A 115 -9.26 -1.75 8.00
CA TYR A 115 -8.29 -2.13 6.96
C TYR A 115 -8.32 -1.18 5.77
N ARG A 116 -9.51 -0.74 5.35
CA ARG A 116 -9.65 0.27 4.28
C ARG A 116 -8.93 1.57 4.65
N LYS A 117 -9.03 2.02 5.90
CA LYS A 117 -8.30 3.20 6.36
C LYS A 117 -6.79 3.00 6.47
N LEU A 118 -6.31 1.78 6.75
CA LEU A 118 -4.88 1.47 6.65
C LEU A 118 -4.39 1.52 5.19
N ILE A 119 -5.18 1.04 4.24
CA ILE A 119 -4.83 1.14 2.81
C ILE A 119 -4.74 2.60 2.37
N LEU A 120 -5.73 3.42 2.74
CA LEU A 120 -5.72 4.86 2.46
C LEU A 120 -4.52 5.57 3.10
N LEU A 121 -4.16 5.21 4.35
CA LEU A 121 -2.92 5.66 4.97
C LEU A 121 -1.70 5.27 4.11
N GLY A 122 -1.61 4.01 3.68
CA GLY A 122 -0.49 3.51 2.88
C GLY A 122 -0.36 4.26 1.56
N ALA A 123 -1.48 4.54 0.89
CA ALA A 123 -1.54 5.36 -0.31
C ALA A 123 -1.04 6.79 -0.05
N ASN A 124 -1.46 7.38 1.07
CA ASN A 124 -1.04 8.72 1.47
C ASN A 124 0.47 8.78 1.82
N LEU A 125 1.01 7.75 2.49
CA LEU A 125 2.44 7.64 2.78
C LEU A 125 3.30 7.39 1.51
N PHE A 126 2.73 6.75 0.49
CA PHE A 126 3.40 6.41 -0.75
C PHE A 126 3.69 7.64 -1.62
N ASN A 127 2.68 8.43 -1.96
CA ASN A 127 2.84 9.54 -2.91
C ASN A 127 1.93 10.74 -2.63
N SER A 128 1.27 10.78 -1.46
CA SER A 128 0.28 11.81 -1.09
C SER A 128 -0.86 12.00 -2.10
N SER A 129 -1.13 11.05 -3.00
CA SER A 129 -2.12 11.24 -4.07
C SER A 129 -3.56 10.94 -3.65
N TYR A 130 -3.77 10.52 -2.41
CA TYR A 130 -5.08 10.19 -1.86
C TYR A 130 -5.43 11.15 -0.71
N ASP A 131 -6.19 12.19 -1.04
CA ASP A 131 -6.64 13.22 -0.10
C ASP A 131 -7.74 12.74 0.87
N ASP A 132 -8.25 11.52 0.68
CA ASP A 132 -9.37 10.96 1.46
C ASP A 132 -8.96 10.39 2.82
N PHE A 133 -7.66 10.30 3.14
CA PHE A 133 -7.22 9.77 4.43
C PHE A 133 -7.44 10.78 5.57
N ASN A 134 -8.22 10.39 6.58
CA ASN A 134 -8.42 11.15 7.80
C ASN A 134 -7.98 10.36 9.04
N LEU A 135 -6.90 10.81 9.69
CA LEU A 135 -6.32 10.13 10.85
C LEU A 135 -7.30 10.03 12.03
N CYS A 136 -8.06 11.08 12.35
CA CYS A 136 -9.00 11.06 13.47
C CYS A 136 -10.09 10.00 13.26
N SER A 137 -10.64 9.94 12.04
CA SER A 137 -11.58 8.90 11.64
C SER A 137 -10.97 7.50 11.71
N ALA A 138 -9.69 7.35 11.36
CA ALA A 138 -8.97 6.08 11.42
C ALA A 138 -8.72 5.60 12.85
N LEU A 139 -8.28 6.49 13.74
CA LEU A 139 -8.09 6.20 15.16
C LEU A 139 -9.38 5.75 15.85
N GLY A 140 -10.55 6.21 15.37
CA GLY A 140 -11.85 5.73 15.86
C GLY A 140 -12.24 4.31 15.41
N THR A 141 -11.46 3.68 14.52
CA THR A 141 -11.75 2.35 13.95
C THR A 141 -10.69 1.29 14.24
N TRP A 142 -9.46 1.70 14.58
CA TRP A 142 -8.34 0.79 14.79
C TRP A 142 -8.28 0.27 16.22
N ASP A 143 -8.09 -1.04 16.36
CA ASP A 143 -7.75 -1.66 17.63
C ASP A 143 -6.25 -1.53 17.93
N ASN A 144 -5.82 -2.08 19.06
CA ASN A 144 -4.41 -2.04 19.48
C ASN A 144 -3.45 -2.68 18.46
N GLU A 145 -3.91 -3.68 17.71
CA GLU A 145 -3.07 -4.34 16.69
C GLU A 145 -2.90 -3.42 15.48
N LEU A 146 -3.99 -2.89 14.93
CA LEU A 146 -3.94 -1.98 13.78
C LEU A 146 -3.25 -0.64 14.13
N ILE A 147 -3.29 -0.19 15.38
CA ILE A 147 -2.52 0.96 15.85
C ILE A 147 -1.01 0.70 15.77
N LYS A 148 -0.54 -0.49 16.18
CA LYS A 148 0.87 -0.87 16.04
C LYS A 148 1.28 -0.98 14.57
N VAL A 149 0.40 -1.47 13.71
CA VAL A 149 0.63 -1.51 12.26
C VAL A 149 0.77 -0.11 11.70
N TYR A 150 -0.13 0.81 12.05
CA TYR A 150 -0.02 2.22 11.68
C TYR A 150 1.32 2.83 12.11
N GLN A 151 1.71 2.65 13.37
CA GLN A 151 2.98 3.17 13.89
C GLN A 151 4.18 2.61 13.12
N GLN A 152 4.20 1.29 12.91
CA GLN A 152 5.28 0.64 12.18
C GLN A 152 5.36 1.09 10.73
N ALA A 153 4.23 1.28 10.04
CA ALA A 153 4.20 1.79 8.67
C ALA A 153 4.82 3.19 8.57
N VAL A 154 4.50 4.08 9.52
CA VAL A 154 5.12 5.41 9.60
C VAL A 154 6.63 5.31 9.85
N LEU A 155 7.07 4.40 10.72
CA LEU A 155 8.50 4.19 10.98
C LEU A 155 9.24 3.67 9.74
N VAL A 156 8.64 2.73 9.00
CA VAL A 156 9.16 2.27 7.71
C VAL A 156 9.26 3.42 6.71
N ARG A 157 8.23 4.26 6.60
CA ARG A 157 8.24 5.43 5.70
C ARG A 157 9.34 6.43 6.04
N LEU A 158 9.61 6.62 7.32
CA LEU A 158 10.67 7.50 7.81
C LEU A 158 12.07 6.89 7.70
N ASP A 159 12.17 5.64 7.25
CA ASP A 159 13.39 4.82 7.28
C ASP A 159 14.02 4.79 8.70
N ARG A 160 13.14 4.79 9.71
CA ARG A 160 13.53 4.70 11.12
C ARG A 160 13.29 3.28 11.57
N GLU A 161 14.36 2.61 11.98
CA GLU A 161 14.20 1.44 12.84
C GLU A 161 13.55 1.90 14.15
N VAL A 162 12.68 1.07 14.71
CA VAL A 162 11.98 1.38 15.97
C VAL A 162 13.05 1.45 17.07
N ASN A 163 13.43 2.66 17.46
CA ASN A 163 14.40 2.92 18.55
C ASN A 163 13.86 2.50 19.92
#